data_AF-A0A833WSU3-F1
#
_entry.id   AF-A0A833WSU3-F1
#
_cell.length_a   1.000
_cell.length_b   1.000
_cell.length_c   1.000
_cell.angle_alpha   90.00
_cell.angle_beta   90.00
_cell.angle_gamma   90.00
#
_symmetry.space_group_name_H-M   'P 1'
#
loop_
_entity.id
_entity.type
_entity.pdbx_description
1 polymer ?
#
loop_
_entity_poly.entity_id
_entity_poly.type
_entity_poly.pdbx_seq_one_letter_code
_entity_poly.pdbx_strand_id
1 'polypeptide(L)'
;MFAYGLSAAASTRVSNELGAGNPTRAKKAMEVTLKLSILLAITIVLVLALGHNLWAGLFSSSTTIIKEFAAMTPLLAISIFLDAVQGVISGLGSYNFQLEHSHLSQLLKIYLLH
;
A
#
# COMPACT_ATOMS: atom_id res chain seq x y z
N MET A 1 -3.13 9.04 5.44
CA MET A 1 -4.46 9.16 4.79
C MET A 1 -4.50 8.56 3.38
N PHE A 2 -3.54 8.86 2.49
CA PHE A 2 -3.52 8.29 1.14
C PHE A 2 -3.49 6.75 1.09
N ALA A 3 -2.65 6.11 1.90
CA ALA A 3 -2.59 4.64 1.98
C ALA A 3 -3.94 4.02 2.41
N TYR A 4 -4.61 4.60 3.41
CA TYR A 4 -5.93 4.13 3.85
C TYR A 4 -6.99 4.26 2.75
N GLY A 5 -7.01 5.36 2.00
CA GLY A 5 -7.92 5.54 0.87
C GLY A 5 -7.68 4.52 -0.25
N LEU A 6 -6.41 4.26 -0.57
CA LEU A 6 -6.03 3.24 -1.56
C LEU A 6 -6.45 1.83 -1.09
N SER A 7 -6.22 1.49 0.18
CA SER A 7 -6.62 0.20 0.76
C SER A 7 -8.15 0.02 0.78
N ALA A 8 -8.91 1.08 1.07
CA ALA A 8 -10.37 1.02 1.03
C ALA A 8 -10.88 0.79 -0.40
N ALA A 9 -10.36 1.53 -1.38
CA ALA A 9 -10.74 1.37 -2.78
C ALA A 9 -10.38 -0.03 -3.32
N ALA A 10 -9.21 -0.55 -2.93
CA ALA A 10 -8.78 -1.89 -3.27
C ALA A 10 -9.68 -2.96 -2.66
N SER A 11 -10.04 -2.82 -1.38
CA SER A 11 -10.95 -3.74 -0.68
C SER A 11 -12.30 -3.81 -1.38
N THR A 12 -12.89 -2.66 -1.74
CA THR A 12 -14.15 -2.62 -2.50
C THR A 12 -14.03 -3.29 -3.87
N ARG A 13 -12.95 -3.02 -4.62
CA ARG A 13 -12.71 -3.65 -5.94
C ARG A 13 -12.57 -5.17 -5.83
N VAL A 14 -11.75 -5.64 -4.89
CA VAL A 14 -11.51 -7.07 -4.66
C VAL A 14 -12.78 -7.77 -4.19
N SER A 15 -13.52 -7.16 -3.26
CA SER A 15 -14.79 -7.69 -2.76
C SER A 15 -15.84 -7.80 -3.87
N ASN A 16 -15.97 -6.79 -4.73
CA ASN A 16 -16.91 -6.82 -5.86
C ASN A 16 -16.57 -7.93 -6.86
N GLU A 17 -15.30 -8.10 -7.23
CA GLU A 17 -14.89 -9.15 -8.17
C GLU A 17 -15.03 -10.56 -7.56
N LEU A 18 -14.79 -10.71 -6.25
CA LEU A 18 -15.04 -11.99 -5.54
C LEU A 18 -16.54 -12.29 -5.43
N GLY A 19 -17.38 -11.31 -5.10
CA GLY A 19 -18.83 -11.43 -5.03
C GLY A 19 -19.47 -11.78 -6.38
N ALA A 20 -18.87 -11.30 -7.48
CA ALA A 20 -19.26 -11.66 -8.84
C ALA A 20 -18.73 -13.03 -9.29
N GLY A 21 -17.99 -13.77 -8.45
CA GLY A 21 -17.42 -15.07 -8.79
C GLY A 21 -16.22 -15.00 -9.75
N ASN A 22 -15.55 -13.84 -9.85
CA ASN A 22 -14.41 -13.59 -10.75
C ASN A 22 -13.08 -13.49 -9.97
N PRO A 23 -12.53 -14.61 -9.45
CA PRO A 23 -11.32 -14.58 -8.63
C PRO A 23 -10.08 -14.10 -9.40
N THR A 24 -10.02 -14.33 -10.71
CA THR A 24 -8.92 -13.85 -11.56
C THR A 24 -8.87 -12.31 -11.63
N ARG A 25 -10.04 -11.65 -11.68
CA ARG A 25 -10.12 -10.18 -11.68
C ARG A 25 -9.81 -9.62 -10.30
N ALA A 26 -10.26 -10.29 -9.24
CA ALA A 26 -9.91 -9.93 -7.86
C ALA A 26 -8.39 -9.98 -7.62
N LYS A 27 -7.71 -11.02 -8.12
CA LYS A 27 -6.24 -11.14 -8.08
C LYS A 27 -5.56 -9.97 -8.79
N LYS A 28 -6.01 -9.65 -10.01
CA LYS A 28 -5.46 -8.55 -10.80
C LYS A 28 -5.68 -7.20 -10.13
N ALA A 29 -6.82 -7.00 -9.48
CA ALA A 29 -7.09 -5.80 -8.69
C ALA A 29 -6.12 -5.66 -7.48
N MET A 30 -5.84 -6.75 -6.76
CA MET A 30 -4.82 -6.75 -5.71
C MET A 30 -3.43 -6.42 -6.26
N GLU A 31 -3.01 -7.06 -7.35
CA GLU A 31 -1.69 -6.86 -7.94
C GLU A 31 -1.47 -5.39 -8.38
N VAL A 32 -2.47 -4.81 -9.04
CA VAL A 32 -2.43 -3.39 -9.45
C VAL A 32 -2.36 -2.47 -8.24
N THR A 33 -3.14 -2.76 -7.19
CA THR A 33 -3.11 -1.98 -5.94
C THR A 33 -1.74 -2.03 -5.28
N LEU A 34 -1.13 -3.22 -5.21
CA LEU A 34 0.19 -3.40 -4.63
C LEU A 34 1.25 -2.56 -5.36
N LYS A 35 1.26 -2.62 -6.70
CA LYS A 35 2.17 -1.82 -7.54
C LYS A 35 1.95 -0.32 -7.36
N LEU A 36 0.69 0.12 -7.29
CA LEU A 36 0.35 1.53 -7.09
C LEU A 36 0.79 2.01 -5.70
N SER A 37 0.66 1.18 -4.66
CA SER A 37 1.11 1.50 -3.31
C SER A 37 2.63 1.71 -3.25
N ILE A 38 3.40 0.86 -3.94
CA ILE A 38 4.87 0.99 -4.03
C ILE A 38 5.25 2.31 -4.71
N LEU A 39 4.64 2.60 -5.87
CA LEU A 39 4.91 3.84 -6.61
C LEU A 39 4.59 5.07 -5.78
N LEU A 40 3.49 5.04 -5.03
CA LEU A 40 3.09 6.13 -4.16
C LEU A 40 4.09 6.34 -3.01
N ALA A 41 4.54 5.25 -2.37
CA ALA A 41 5.53 5.32 -1.31
C ALA A 41 6.86 5.92 -1.79
N ILE A 42 7.37 5.46 -2.95
CA ILE A 42 8.58 6.00 -3.56
C ILE A 42 8.42 7.49 -3.87
N THR A 43 7.26 7.88 -4.41
CA THR A 43 6.94 9.29 -4.72
C THR A 43 6.96 10.14 -3.45
N ILE A 44 6.34 9.68 -2.36
CA ILE A 44 6.32 10.40 -1.07
C ILE A 44 7.73 10.57 -0.52
N VAL A 45 8.55 9.52 -0.55
CA VAL A 45 9.95 9.57 -0.09
C VAL A 45 10.76 10.58 -0.91
N LEU A 46 10.61 10.58 -2.24
CA LEU A 46 11.27 11.54 -3.13
C LEU A 46 10.86 12.99 -2.84
N VAL A 47 9.56 13.24 -2.73
CA VAL A 47 9.01 14.58 -2.44
C VAL A 47 9.48 15.07 -1.07
N LEU A 48 9.52 14.19 -0.08
CA LEU A 48 10.02 14.52 1.25
C LEU A 48 11.52 14.82 1.23
N ALA A 49 12.34 13.95 0.63
CA ALA A 49 13.78 14.10 0.62
C ALA A 49 14.24 15.36 -0.16
N LEU A 50 13.66 15.60 -1.34
CA LEU A 50 14.01 16.76 -2.17
C LEU A 50 13.38 18.07 -1.67
N GLY A 51 12.19 17.99 -1.06
CA GLY A 51 11.42 19.15 -0.63
C GLY A 51 11.56 19.51 0.85
N HIS A 52 12.36 18.80 1.65
CA HIS A 52 12.33 18.90 3.12
C HIS A 52 12.45 20.34 3.67
N ASN A 53 13.26 21.20 3.03
CA ASN A 53 13.41 22.60 3.42
C ASN A 53 12.15 23.44 3.15
N LEU A 54 11.48 23.20 2.01
CA LEU A 54 10.20 23.84 1.69
C LEU A 54 9.12 23.40 2.67
N TRP A 55 9.03 22.10 2.94
CA TRP A 55 8.08 21.55 3.91
C TRP A 55 8.29 22.14 5.30
N ALA A 56 9.52 22.14 5.82
CA ALA A 56 9.82 22.73 7.12
C ALA A 56 9.50 24.24 7.17
N GLY A 57 9.78 24.96 6.08
CA GLY A 57 9.49 26.38 5.94
C GLY A 57 7.99 26.72 5.98
N LEU A 58 7.11 25.79 5.63
CA LEU A 58 5.64 25.97 5.77
C LEU A 58 5.18 25.91 7.23
N PHE A 59 5.89 25.18 8.08
CA PHE A 59 5.53 25.02 9.50
C PHE A 59 6.26 26.02 10.40
N SER A 60 7.48 26.42 10.04
CA SER A 60 8.28 27.33 10.86
C SER A 60 9.24 28.17 10.02
N SER A 61 9.33 29.46 10.34
CA SER A 61 10.33 30.38 9.77
C SER A 61 11.67 30.36 10.51
N SER A 62 11.78 29.59 11.61
CA SER A 62 13.04 29.48 12.37
C SER A 62 14.03 28.57 11.65
N THR A 63 15.21 29.12 11.33
CA THR A 63 16.30 28.38 10.69
C THR A 63 16.77 27.18 11.52
N THR A 64 16.68 27.26 12.86
CA THR A 64 16.99 26.15 13.76
C THR A 64 16.07 24.96 13.50
N ILE A 65 14.75 25.18 13.41
CA ILE A 65 13.77 24.11 13.20
C ILE A 65 13.93 23.47 11.81
N ILE A 66 14.20 24.28 10.78
CA ILE A 66 14.45 23.78 9.42
C ILE A 66 15.69 22.88 9.39
N LYS A 67 16.76 23.28 10.07
CA LYS A 67 18.02 22.52 10.11
C LYS A 67 17.88 21.20 10.87
N GLU A 68 17.17 21.20 12.00
CA GLU A 68 16.85 19.99 12.75
C GLU A 68 15.96 19.03 11.92
N PHE A 69 14.94 19.56 11.25
CA PHE A 69 14.09 18.76 10.36
C PHE A 69 14.89 18.14 9.21
N ALA A 70 15.80 18.91 8.59
CA ALA A 70 16.69 18.41 7.55
C ALA A 70 17.59 17.27 8.04
N ALA A 71 18.10 17.35 9.28
CA ALA A 71 18.92 16.30 9.89
C ALA A 71 18.12 15.00 10.14
N MET A 72 16.82 15.12 10.46
CA MET A 72 15.93 13.97 10.69
C MET A 72 15.33 13.38 9.41
N THR A 73 15.24 14.18 8.35
CA THR A 73 14.69 13.79 7.03
C THR A 73 15.23 12.46 6.49
N PRO A 74 16.56 12.18 6.48
CA PRO A 74 17.07 10.91 5.97
C PRO A 74 16.59 9.70 6.79
N LEU A 75 16.51 9.81 8.12
CA LEU A 75 15.97 8.75 8.98
C LEU A 75 14.48 8.52 8.69
N LEU A 76 13.72 9.60 8.51
CA LEU A 76 12.31 9.54 8.17
C LEU A 76 12.07 8.89 6.80
N ALA A 77 12.89 9.24 5.80
CA ALA A 77 12.83 8.62 4.47
C ALA A 77 13.10 7.11 4.52
N ILE A 78 14.11 6.68 5.29
CA ILE A 78 14.42 5.25 5.48
C ILE A 78 13.24 4.55 6.18
N SER A 79 12.67 5.15 7.22
CA SER A 79 11.53 4.57 7.93
C SER A 79 10.32 4.37 7.01
N ILE A 80 9.96 5.36 6.19
CA ILE A 80 8.85 5.25 5.24
C ILE A 80 9.14 4.19 4.17
N PHE A 81 10.39 4.10 3.71
CA PHE A 81 10.79 3.07 2.76
C PHE A 81 10.65 1.66 3.35
N LEU A 82 11.12 1.45 4.58
CA LEU A 82 11.00 0.16 5.27
C LEU A 82 9.53 -0.22 5.51
N ASP A 83 8.69 0.74 5.91
CA ASP A 83 7.24 0.53 6.08
C ASP A 83 6.59 0.12 4.75
N ALA A 84 6.96 0.77 3.64
CA ALA A 84 6.49 0.39 2.32
C ALA A 84 6.93 -1.02 1.92
N VAL A 85 8.18 -1.41 2.19
CA VAL A 85 8.68 -2.76 1.93
C VAL A 85 7.94 -3.79 2.79
N GLN A 86 7.72 -3.52 4.07
CA GLN A 86 6.93 -4.37 4.96
C GLN A 86 5.51 -4.55 4.41
N GLY A 87 4.85 -3.46 3.99
CA GLY A 87 3.53 -3.50 3.38
C GLY A 87 3.46 -4.36 2.12
N VAL A 88 4.50 -4.31 1.26
CA VAL A 88 4.59 -5.18 0.07
C VAL A 88 4.69 -6.64 0.45
N ILE A 89 5.59 -6.98 1.38
CA ILE A 89 5.81 -8.36 1.83
C ILE A 89 4.52 -8.92 2.46
N SER A 90 3.87 -8.15 3.32
CA SER A 90 2.58 -8.52 3.92
C SER A 90 1.50 -8.71 2.85
N GLY A 91 1.43 -7.81 1.86
CA GLY A 91 0.47 -7.91 0.75
C GLY A 91 0.68 -9.15 -0.12
N LEU A 92 1.93 -9.59 -0.35
CA LEU A 92 2.25 -10.84 -1.05
C LEU A 92 1.81 -12.07 -0.25
N GLY A 93 1.98 -12.05 1.08
CA GLY A 93 1.47 -13.09 1.97
C GLY A 93 -0.06 -13.19 1.92
N SER A 94 -0.74 -12.05 2.03
CA SER A 94 -2.21 -11.99 1.90
C SER A 94 -2.69 -12.42 0.52
N TYR A 95 -1.94 -12.13 -0.55
CA TYR A 95 -2.24 -12.60 -1.90
C TYR A 95 -2.22 -14.13 -1.96
N ASN A 96 -1.15 -14.79 -1.47
CA ASN A 96 -1.07 -16.25 -1.45
C ASN A 96 -2.20 -16.89 -0.64
N PHE A 97 -2.55 -16.28 0.50
CA PHE A 97 -3.66 -16.74 1.31
C PHE A 97 -5.02 -16.61 0.58
N GLN A 98 -5.26 -15.48 -0.09
CA GLN A 98 -6.49 -15.25 -0.86
C GLN A 98 -6.62 -16.22 -2.05
N LEU A 99 -5.50 -16.59 -2.69
CA LEU A 99 -5.45 -17.60 -3.76
C LEU A 99 -5.92 -18.96 -3.27
N GLU A 100 -5.37 -19.41 -2.15
CA GLU A 100 -5.67 -20.72 -1.56
C GLU A 100 -7.14 -20.79 -1.13
N HIS A 101 -7.63 -19.74 -0.47
CA HIS A 101 -9.02 -19.66 -0.02
C HIS A 101 -10.02 -19.60 -1.19
N SER A 102 -9.65 -18.94 -2.31
CA SER A 102 -10.45 -18.95 -3.53
C SER A 102 -10.53 -20.36 -4.13
N HIS A 103 -9.44 -21.12 -4.17
CA HIS A 103 -9.43 -22.50 -4.66
C HIS A 103 -10.30 -23.42 -3.79
N LEU A 104 -10.14 -23.33 -2.47
CA LEU A 104 -10.94 -24.10 -1.51
C LEU A 104 -12.43 -23.79 -1.63
N SER A 105 -12.80 -22.52 -1.80
CA SER A 105 -14.21 -22.14 -1.97
C SER A 105 -14.86 -22.71 -3.24
N GLN A 106 -14.11 -22.85 -4.33
CA GLN A 106 -14.63 -23.48 -5.55
C GLN A 106 -14.80 -24.99 -5.39
N LEU A 107 -13.84 -25.66 -4.74
CA LEU A 107 -13.94 -27.09 -4.43
C LEU A 107 -15.13 -27.39 -3.51
N LEU A 108 -15.35 -26.55 -2.49
CA LEU A 108 -16.47 -26.69 -1.57
C LEU A 108 -17.83 -26.51 -2.28
N LYS A 109 -17.93 -25.56 -3.21
CA LYS A 109 -19.13 -25.39 -4.04
C LYS A 109 -19.40 -26.59 -4.94
N ILE A 110 -18.37 -27.22 -5.51
CA ILE A 110 -18.54 -28.44 -6.32
C ILE A 110 -19.03 -29.60 -5.46
N TYR A 111 -18.53 -29.73 -4.22
CA TYR A 111 -18.85 -30.82 -3.32
C TYR A 111 -20.21 -30.67 -2.60
N LEU A 112 -20.70 -29.44 -2.40
CA LEU A 112 -22.00 -29.17 -1.75
C LEU A 112 -23.18 -29.02 -2.72
N LEU A 113 -22.94 -28.86 -4.03
CA LEU A 113 -23.99 -28.83 -5.06
C LEU A 113 -24.21 -30.19 -5.75
N HIS A 114 -23.58 -31.25 -5.26
CA HIS A 114 -23.89 -32.66 -5.57
C HIS A 114 -24.36 -33.34 -4.29
#